data_AF-A0A2E1L8R3-F1
#
_entry.id   AF-A0A2E1L8R3-F1
#
_cell.length_a   1.000
_cell.length_b   1.000
_cell.length_c   1.000
_cell.angle_alpha   90.00
_cell.angle_beta   90.00
_cell.angle_gamma   90.00
#
_symmetry.space_group_name_H-M   'P 1'
#
loop_
_entity.id
_entity.type
_entity.pdbx_description
1 polymer ?
#
loop_
_entity_poly.entity_id
_entity_poly.type
_entity_poly.pdbx_seq_one_letter_code
_entity_poly.pdbx_strand_id
1 'polypeptide(L)'
;MPTISVEQSLLNQIMEKHGFVHDIGVLADQLPLLGTDIDSCNETVLDIEIFPNRPDLLSGETLARAIRNFIHHEDAKPDLEVVKGEISLTVSPELRDIRPVILGAVVRGVKLDEDDIDSFIKSLMDHQEKLHFALGRGRKRASIGVHDLSSIKPPFHVKAVSGNTKFIPLAMDEPMSINQILENHPKGIDYAHLLDGFDLFPVIVDSNDSILSFPPIINGSHTTVGDETRDFFIDVTGWDLRSCESSLMLIASQLSERGGIIESVEVTSHDGNIGNYPNGKAVCHKLPCEILDGLLGRKLTDDEISVAINRMGGKFISRNEGEISLEMPRWRFDILHHVDLVEEIAIGHGYEDLGTDVPKAPMTSIARSDGNLRRRIRDSMQGLGLMQIQSLTLSNDDDQFNFMRFQPVGEVTRITNPITIDHTLLRQYLTPGLLRLLSTNQHHNLPQSVYELGTVVRDHENCDRVAFLVAERSGGFAAVRGRVQAFMRDLGSNDYVIEKLPDGEGPWLAGRSAKVSVAGLHVGCFGEIDPFVAECFDLKVPISGAEFSLTNLETAISDPV
;
A
#
# COMPACT_ATOMS: atom_id res chain seq x y z
N MET A 1 -5.10 -1.20 4.53
CA MET A 1 -5.23 -2.41 3.68
C MET A 1 -6.73 -2.63 3.47
N PRO A 2 -7.23 -3.55 2.63
CA PRO A 2 -8.68 -3.73 2.49
C PRO A 2 -9.28 -4.22 3.81
N THR A 3 -10.33 -3.54 4.26
CA THR A 3 -11.10 -3.94 5.44
C THR A 3 -12.45 -4.51 5.01
N ILE A 4 -12.94 -5.49 5.77
CA ILE A 4 -14.29 -6.02 5.61
C ILE A 4 -15.00 -6.03 6.95
N SER A 5 -16.30 -5.76 6.92
CA SER A 5 -17.21 -5.89 8.06
C SER A 5 -18.13 -7.05 7.77
N VAL A 6 -18.10 -8.08 8.60
CA VAL A 6 -18.89 -9.31 8.42
C VAL A 6 -19.83 -9.48 9.59
N GLU A 7 -21.11 -9.70 9.32
CA GLU A 7 -22.09 -9.98 10.37
C GLU A 7 -21.83 -11.36 11.00
N GLN A 8 -21.88 -11.44 12.32
CA GLN A 8 -21.67 -12.70 13.03
C GLN A 8 -22.79 -13.71 12.77
N SER A 9 -24.01 -13.22 12.48
CA SER A 9 -25.15 -14.03 12.04
C SER A 9 -24.82 -14.84 10.79
N LEU A 10 -24.19 -14.20 9.79
CA LEU A 10 -23.76 -14.84 8.56
C LEU A 10 -22.72 -15.94 8.83
N LEU A 11 -21.68 -15.63 9.61
CA LEU A 11 -20.65 -16.61 9.95
C LEU A 11 -21.27 -17.79 10.71
N ASN A 12 -22.13 -17.53 11.70
CA ASN A 12 -22.82 -18.57 12.46
C ASN A 12 -23.66 -19.47 11.56
N GLN A 13 -24.46 -18.90 10.66
CA GLN A 13 -25.30 -19.66 9.74
C GLN A 13 -24.47 -20.58 8.84
N ILE A 14 -23.35 -20.09 8.30
CA ILE A 14 -22.46 -20.88 7.46
C ILE A 14 -21.77 -21.97 8.29
N MET A 15 -21.25 -21.66 9.47
CA MET A 15 -20.60 -22.64 10.35
C MET A 15 -21.56 -23.76 10.74
N GLU A 16 -22.78 -23.43 11.17
CA GLU A 16 -23.81 -24.41 11.55
C GLU A 16 -24.17 -25.35 10.39
N LYS A 17 -24.31 -24.81 9.17
CA LYS A 17 -24.57 -25.59 7.95
C LYS A 17 -23.49 -26.66 7.69
N HIS A 18 -22.25 -26.38 8.08
CA HIS A 18 -21.11 -27.30 7.95
C HIS A 18 -20.81 -28.07 9.25
N GLY A 19 -21.65 -27.94 10.29
CA GLY A 19 -21.54 -28.71 11.53
C GLY A 19 -20.51 -28.18 12.53
N PHE A 20 -20.09 -26.92 12.40
CA PHE A 20 -19.16 -26.25 13.31
C PHE A 20 -19.88 -25.27 14.26
N VAL A 21 -19.29 -25.06 15.43
CA VAL A 21 -19.77 -24.08 16.41
C VAL A 21 -19.03 -22.78 16.18
N HIS A 22 -19.77 -21.69 15.97
CA HIS A 22 -19.22 -20.35 15.85
C HIS A 22 -18.98 -19.72 17.22
N ASP A 23 -17.74 -19.81 17.71
CA ASP A 23 -17.31 -19.20 18.96
C ASP A 23 -16.52 -17.91 18.68
N ILE A 24 -17.12 -16.78 19.05
CA ILE A 24 -16.57 -15.43 18.83
C ILE A 24 -15.24 -15.25 19.57
N GLY A 25 -15.09 -15.83 20.76
CA GLY A 25 -13.86 -15.74 21.54
C GLY A 25 -12.72 -16.51 20.90
N VAL A 26 -12.99 -17.72 20.42
CA VAL A 26 -12.01 -18.52 19.66
C VAL A 26 -11.64 -17.83 18.36
N LEU A 27 -12.63 -17.28 17.65
CA LEU A 27 -12.41 -16.54 16.41
C LEU A 27 -11.50 -15.32 16.63
N ALA A 28 -11.78 -14.52 17.67
CA ALA A 28 -11.00 -13.33 18.00
C ALA A 28 -9.54 -13.65 18.37
N ASP A 29 -9.30 -14.80 19.01
CA ASP A 29 -7.96 -15.23 19.43
C ASP A 29 -7.16 -15.86 18.27
N GLN A 30 -7.79 -16.73 17.47
CA GLN A 30 -7.07 -17.55 16.50
C GLN A 30 -7.03 -16.99 15.09
N LEU A 31 -8.07 -16.27 14.64
CA LEU A 31 -8.11 -15.75 13.27
C LEU A 31 -6.91 -14.83 12.94
N PRO A 32 -6.39 -13.98 13.86
CA PRO A 32 -5.20 -13.20 13.58
C PRO A 32 -3.96 -14.04 13.18
N LEU A 33 -3.88 -15.29 13.63
CA LEU A 33 -2.81 -16.21 13.28
C LEU A 33 -2.83 -16.62 11.80
N LEU A 34 -3.93 -16.38 11.07
CA LEU A 34 -4.02 -16.55 9.61
C LEU A 34 -3.29 -15.41 8.84
N GLY A 35 -2.73 -14.44 9.56
CA GLY A 35 -2.18 -13.22 8.97
C GLY A 35 -3.29 -12.23 8.62
N THR A 36 -4.15 -11.94 9.59
CA THR A 36 -5.19 -10.90 9.51
C THR A 36 -5.15 -10.06 10.78
N ASP A 37 -5.60 -8.81 10.74
CA ASP A 37 -5.73 -8.00 11.95
C ASP A 37 -7.20 -7.73 12.25
N ILE A 38 -7.61 -7.89 13.50
CA ILE A 38 -9.01 -7.71 13.91
C ILE A 38 -9.15 -6.34 14.57
N ASP A 39 -9.92 -5.46 13.94
CA ASP A 39 -10.27 -4.15 14.51
C ASP A 39 -11.36 -4.28 15.58
N SER A 40 -12.37 -5.11 15.32
CA SER A 40 -13.47 -5.38 16.25
C SER A 40 -14.02 -6.79 16.05
N CYS A 41 -14.24 -7.53 17.15
CA CYS A 41 -14.96 -8.79 17.12
C CYS A 41 -15.91 -8.83 18.30
N ASN A 42 -17.19 -8.55 18.04
CA ASN A 42 -18.25 -8.50 19.04
C ASN A 42 -19.41 -9.42 18.64
N GLU A 43 -20.51 -9.41 19.41
CA GLU A 43 -21.68 -10.29 19.18
C GLU A 43 -22.40 -10.06 17.85
N THR A 44 -22.23 -8.89 17.22
CA THR A 44 -22.95 -8.54 15.98
C THR A 44 -22.05 -8.53 14.76
N VAL A 45 -20.81 -8.03 14.87
CA VAL A 45 -19.92 -7.79 13.72
C VAL A 45 -18.49 -8.23 14.02
N LEU A 46 -17.83 -8.75 12.99
CA LEU A 46 -16.39 -8.91 12.84
C LEU A 46 -15.88 -7.87 11.84
N ASP A 47 -15.10 -6.89 12.31
CA ASP A 47 -14.34 -5.95 11.50
C ASP A 47 -12.89 -6.41 11.43
N ILE A 48 -12.41 -6.68 10.21
CA ILE A 48 -11.12 -7.31 9.97
C ILE A 48 -10.38 -6.66 8.80
N GLU A 49 -9.08 -6.44 8.99
CA GLU A 49 -8.15 -6.01 7.97
C GLU A 49 -7.48 -7.23 7.32
N ILE A 50 -7.61 -7.30 5.99
CA ILE A 50 -7.11 -8.39 5.17
C ILE A 50 -5.88 -7.93 4.41
N PHE A 51 -4.81 -8.74 4.41
CA PHE A 51 -3.64 -8.41 3.60
C PHE A 51 -3.98 -8.46 2.10
N PRO A 52 -3.45 -7.52 1.29
CA PRO A 52 -3.84 -7.41 -0.13
C PRO A 52 -3.55 -8.65 -0.99
N ASN A 53 -2.67 -9.55 -0.55
CA ASN A 53 -2.35 -10.81 -1.24
C ASN A 53 -3.39 -11.91 -1.00
N ARG A 54 -4.31 -11.77 -0.04
CA ARG A 54 -5.36 -12.78 0.25
C ARG A 54 -6.76 -12.31 -0.15
N PRO A 55 -7.02 -12.07 -1.45
CA PRO A 55 -8.32 -11.61 -1.91
C PRO A 55 -9.43 -12.63 -1.68
N ASP A 56 -9.08 -13.89 -1.42
CA ASP A 56 -9.99 -14.95 -1.03
C ASP A 56 -10.64 -14.74 0.35
N LEU A 57 -10.16 -13.79 1.14
CA LEU A 57 -10.73 -13.44 2.44
C LEU A 57 -11.60 -12.18 2.40
N LEU A 58 -11.93 -11.63 1.23
CA LEU A 58 -12.61 -10.33 1.07
C LEU A 58 -14.14 -10.37 1.13
N SER A 59 -14.74 -11.53 1.41
CA SER A 59 -16.18 -11.68 1.67
C SER A 59 -16.40 -12.55 2.91
N GLY A 60 -17.53 -12.37 3.60
CA GLY A 60 -17.88 -13.19 4.76
C GLY A 60 -17.99 -14.67 4.42
N GLU A 61 -18.54 -15.00 3.26
CA GLU A 61 -18.68 -16.39 2.79
C GLU A 61 -17.33 -17.05 2.50
N THR A 62 -16.43 -16.36 1.78
CA THR A 62 -15.12 -16.95 1.45
C THR A 62 -14.19 -16.96 2.66
N LEU A 63 -14.30 -15.97 3.55
CA LEU A 63 -13.65 -15.97 4.87
C LEU A 63 -14.14 -17.14 5.74
N ALA A 64 -15.45 -17.40 5.77
CA ALA A 64 -16.02 -18.54 6.48
C ALA A 64 -15.41 -19.85 6.00
N ARG A 65 -15.22 -20.03 4.68
CA ARG A 65 -14.53 -21.20 4.14
C ARG A 65 -13.10 -21.33 4.69
N ALA A 66 -12.33 -20.24 4.75
CA ALA A 66 -10.98 -20.25 5.31
C ALA A 66 -10.98 -20.55 6.83
N ILE A 67 -11.93 -19.99 7.59
CA ILE A 67 -12.10 -20.24 9.03
C ILE A 67 -12.30 -21.74 9.30
N ARG A 68 -13.13 -22.43 8.51
CA ARG A 68 -13.36 -23.88 8.68
C ARG A 68 -12.07 -24.69 8.58
N ASN A 69 -11.21 -24.37 7.62
CA ASN A 69 -9.92 -25.05 7.49
C ASN A 69 -8.95 -24.65 8.61
N PHE A 70 -8.84 -23.35 8.90
CA PHE A 70 -7.79 -22.83 9.76
C PHE A 70 -8.03 -23.07 11.25
N ILE A 71 -9.26 -22.83 11.72
CA ILE A 71 -9.67 -22.92 13.14
C ILE A 71 -10.27 -24.30 13.45
N HIS A 72 -11.14 -24.79 12.57
CA HIS A 72 -11.87 -26.04 12.82
C HIS A 72 -11.20 -27.29 12.24
N HIS A 73 -10.08 -27.13 11.54
CA HIS A 73 -9.33 -28.22 10.90
C HIS A 73 -10.19 -29.08 9.96
N GLU A 74 -11.17 -28.47 9.29
CA GLU A 74 -11.92 -29.15 8.23
C GLU A 74 -10.93 -29.63 7.15
N ASP A 75 -11.12 -30.85 6.64
CA ASP A 75 -10.38 -31.37 5.50
C ASP A 75 -10.52 -30.43 4.30
N ALA A 76 -9.40 -29.87 3.86
CA ALA A 76 -9.34 -28.92 2.78
C ALA A 76 -9.78 -29.53 1.46
N LYS A 77 -10.68 -28.82 0.77
CA LYS A 77 -11.11 -29.12 -0.59
C LYS A 77 -10.56 -28.02 -1.50
N PRO A 78 -9.35 -28.18 -2.07
CA PRO A 78 -8.75 -27.17 -2.94
C PRO A 78 -9.45 -27.09 -4.30
N ASP A 79 -10.15 -28.15 -4.71
CA ASP A 79 -11.08 -28.12 -5.84
C ASP A 79 -12.33 -27.28 -5.49
N LEU A 80 -12.88 -26.60 -6.49
CA LEU A 80 -14.23 -26.06 -6.48
C LEU A 80 -15.15 -27.05 -7.22
N GLU A 81 -16.27 -27.43 -6.60
CA GLU A 81 -17.24 -28.30 -7.24
C GLU A 81 -17.94 -27.54 -8.38
N VAL A 82 -17.62 -27.91 -9.62
CA VAL A 82 -18.18 -27.31 -10.83
C VAL A 82 -18.81 -28.42 -11.68
N VAL A 83 -20.09 -28.28 -12.00
CA VAL A 83 -20.79 -29.16 -12.93
C VAL A 83 -20.73 -28.58 -14.34
N LYS A 84 -20.78 -29.44 -15.36
CA LYS A 84 -20.77 -28.98 -16.74
C LYS A 84 -22.10 -28.31 -17.09
N GLY A 85 -22.07 -27.02 -17.45
CA GLY A 85 -23.23 -26.28 -17.94
C GLY A 85 -23.48 -26.44 -19.45
N GLU A 86 -24.63 -25.92 -19.90
CA GLU A 86 -25.06 -25.94 -21.32
C GLU A 86 -24.90 -24.57 -22.01
N ILE A 87 -24.61 -23.52 -21.24
CA ILE A 87 -24.49 -22.16 -21.76
C ILE A 87 -23.12 -21.98 -22.44
N SER A 88 -23.13 -21.31 -23.59
CA SER A 88 -21.92 -20.89 -24.30
C SER A 88 -21.79 -19.38 -24.43
N LEU A 89 -20.54 -18.92 -24.49
CA LEU A 89 -20.14 -17.53 -24.69
C LEU A 89 -19.09 -17.46 -25.80
N THR A 90 -19.30 -16.64 -26.83
CA THR A 90 -18.37 -16.49 -27.96
C THR A 90 -17.79 -15.09 -28.04
N VAL A 91 -16.45 -14.98 -28.13
CA VAL A 91 -15.72 -13.71 -28.14
C VAL A 91 -15.30 -13.34 -29.57
N SER A 92 -15.59 -12.10 -30.00
CA SER A 92 -15.14 -11.59 -31.31
C SER A 92 -13.60 -11.48 -31.39
N PRO A 93 -12.97 -11.86 -32.52
CA PRO A 93 -11.54 -11.65 -32.76
C PRO A 93 -11.07 -10.19 -32.62
N GLU A 94 -11.97 -9.22 -32.84
CA GLU A 94 -11.68 -7.79 -32.71
C GLU A 94 -11.29 -7.38 -31.29
N LEU A 95 -11.68 -8.17 -30.28
CA LEU A 95 -11.39 -7.88 -28.88
C LEU A 95 -9.97 -8.22 -28.46
N ARG A 96 -9.18 -8.85 -29.33
CA ARG A 96 -7.77 -9.19 -29.08
C ARG A 96 -6.96 -8.01 -28.54
N ASP A 97 -7.14 -6.85 -29.16
CA ASP A 97 -6.36 -5.65 -28.87
C ASP A 97 -7.11 -4.65 -27.98
N ILE A 98 -8.34 -4.97 -27.56
CA ILE A 98 -9.19 -4.10 -26.72
C ILE A 98 -9.34 -4.68 -25.31
N ARG A 99 -9.78 -5.94 -25.22
CA ARG A 99 -10.04 -6.65 -23.96
C ARG A 99 -10.13 -8.16 -24.24
N PRO A 100 -8.99 -8.87 -24.32
CA PRO A 100 -8.93 -10.22 -24.90
C PRO A 100 -9.48 -11.33 -23.98
N VAL A 101 -9.37 -11.19 -22.66
CA VAL A 101 -9.80 -12.23 -21.74
C VAL A 101 -11.26 -12.00 -21.35
N ILE A 102 -12.14 -12.95 -21.68
CA ILE A 102 -13.54 -12.96 -21.20
C ILE A 102 -13.86 -14.37 -20.72
N LEU A 103 -14.29 -14.48 -19.47
CA LEU A 103 -14.71 -15.72 -18.84
C LEU A 103 -16.15 -15.57 -18.35
N GLY A 104 -16.84 -16.71 -18.17
CA GLY A 104 -18.20 -16.73 -17.62
C GLY A 104 -18.40 -17.89 -16.66
N ALA A 105 -19.33 -17.75 -15.73
CA ALA A 105 -19.82 -18.80 -14.83
C ALA A 105 -21.33 -18.64 -14.63
N VAL A 106 -21.99 -19.75 -14.34
CA VAL A 106 -23.38 -19.73 -13.87
C VAL A 106 -23.42 -20.30 -12.47
N VAL A 107 -24.22 -19.71 -11.58
CA VAL A 107 -24.50 -20.29 -10.26
C VAL A 107 -26.00 -20.34 -10.07
N ARG A 108 -26.56 -21.55 -9.95
CA ARG A 108 -28.02 -21.76 -9.83
C ARG A 108 -28.46 -22.11 -8.42
N GLY A 109 -29.69 -21.74 -8.09
CA GLY A 109 -30.34 -22.17 -6.85
C GLY A 109 -29.68 -21.61 -5.59
N VAL A 110 -29.13 -20.39 -5.67
CA VAL A 110 -28.64 -19.67 -4.49
C VAL A 110 -29.81 -19.45 -3.53
N LYS A 111 -29.64 -19.84 -2.28
CA LYS A 111 -30.68 -19.69 -1.25
C LYS A 111 -30.51 -18.34 -0.58
N LEU A 112 -31.54 -17.52 -0.67
CA LEU A 112 -31.62 -16.23 0.02
C LEU A 112 -32.75 -16.32 1.06
N ASP A 113 -32.41 -16.06 2.31
CA ASP A 113 -33.39 -15.93 3.38
C ASP A 113 -34.06 -14.57 3.27
N GLU A 114 -35.39 -14.51 3.42
CA GLU A 114 -36.18 -13.27 3.22
C GLU A 114 -35.71 -12.10 4.09
N ASP A 115 -35.17 -12.39 5.28
CA ASP A 115 -34.67 -11.39 6.22
C ASP A 115 -33.25 -10.89 5.90
N ASP A 116 -32.50 -11.53 4.99
CA ASP A 116 -31.07 -11.27 4.71
C ASP A 116 -30.77 -10.85 3.25
N ILE A 117 -31.80 -10.67 2.41
CA ILE A 117 -31.63 -10.40 0.97
C ILE A 117 -30.80 -9.13 0.72
N ASP A 118 -31.17 -8.02 1.35
CA ASP A 118 -30.50 -6.72 1.17
C ASP A 118 -29.02 -6.79 1.59
N SER A 119 -28.75 -7.45 2.72
CA SER A 119 -27.39 -7.61 3.24
C SER A 119 -26.55 -8.52 2.34
N PHE A 120 -27.14 -9.60 1.82
CA PHE A 120 -26.49 -10.44 0.81
C PHE A 120 -26.14 -9.67 -0.47
N ILE A 121 -27.08 -8.92 -1.06
CA ILE A 121 -26.83 -8.15 -2.28
C ILE A 121 -25.73 -7.13 -2.02
N LYS A 122 -25.78 -6.42 -0.89
CA LYS A 122 -24.74 -5.48 -0.49
C LYS A 122 -23.38 -6.16 -0.33
N SER A 123 -23.31 -7.30 0.36
CA SER A 123 -22.08 -8.09 0.54
C SER A 123 -21.49 -8.55 -0.79
N LEU A 124 -22.34 -8.98 -1.74
CA LEU A 124 -21.93 -9.38 -3.08
C LEU A 124 -21.35 -8.20 -3.88
N MET A 125 -21.99 -7.03 -3.82
CA MET A 125 -21.49 -5.81 -4.48
C MET A 125 -20.19 -5.31 -3.84
N ASP A 126 -20.09 -5.34 -2.51
CA ASP A 126 -18.88 -4.97 -1.77
C ASP A 126 -17.71 -5.91 -2.11
N HIS A 127 -17.95 -7.22 -2.19
CA HIS A 127 -16.95 -8.19 -2.62
C HIS A 127 -16.52 -7.94 -4.06
N GLN A 128 -17.47 -7.69 -4.98
CA GLN A 128 -17.18 -7.36 -6.37
C GLN A 128 -16.25 -6.12 -6.48
N GLU A 129 -16.60 -5.02 -5.81
CA GLU A 129 -15.81 -3.79 -5.89
C GLU A 129 -14.43 -3.97 -5.23
N LYS A 130 -14.33 -4.68 -4.10
CA LYS A 130 -13.04 -5.02 -3.48
C LYS A 130 -12.15 -5.84 -4.41
N LEU A 131 -12.71 -6.82 -5.14
CA LEU A 131 -11.96 -7.59 -6.13
C LEU A 131 -11.56 -6.76 -7.36
N HIS A 132 -12.38 -5.79 -7.80
CA HIS A 132 -11.99 -4.82 -8.85
C HIS A 132 -10.74 -4.01 -8.45
N PHE A 133 -10.58 -3.70 -7.17
CA PHE A 133 -9.37 -3.05 -6.67
C PHE A 133 -8.20 -4.01 -6.48
N ALA A 134 -8.40 -5.11 -5.74
CA ALA A 134 -7.32 -6.03 -5.36
C ALA A 134 -6.74 -6.80 -6.55
N LEU A 135 -7.59 -7.52 -7.29
CA LEU A 135 -7.19 -8.30 -8.47
C LEU A 135 -7.29 -7.47 -9.75
N GLY A 136 -8.35 -6.67 -9.87
CA GLY A 136 -8.64 -5.89 -11.06
C GLY A 136 -7.74 -4.66 -11.26
N ARG A 137 -7.02 -4.18 -10.23
CA ARG A 137 -6.27 -2.91 -10.25
C ARG A 137 -7.11 -1.75 -10.79
N GLY A 138 -8.26 -1.50 -10.16
CA GLY A 138 -9.23 -0.51 -10.63
C GLY A 138 -9.83 -0.91 -11.98
N ARG A 139 -10.26 -2.18 -12.11
CA ARG A 139 -10.90 -2.77 -13.31
C ARG A 139 -10.03 -2.92 -14.57
N LYS A 140 -8.78 -2.43 -14.53
CA LYS A 140 -7.82 -2.50 -15.64
C LYS A 140 -7.46 -3.95 -16.01
N ARG A 141 -7.13 -4.80 -15.03
CA ARG A 141 -6.72 -6.20 -15.24
C ARG A 141 -7.90 -7.16 -15.35
N ALA A 142 -8.92 -6.96 -14.53
CA ALA A 142 -10.14 -7.76 -14.47
C ALA A 142 -11.31 -6.87 -14.03
N SER A 143 -12.46 -7.03 -14.66
CA SER A 143 -13.73 -6.38 -14.34
C SER A 143 -14.80 -7.45 -14.32
N ILE A 144 -15.61 -7.44 -13.27
CA ILE A 144 -16.60 -8.46 -12.95
C ILE A 144 -17.98 -7.85 -13.19
N GLY A 145 -18.83 -8.53 -13.96
CA GLY A 145 -20.26 -8.32 -14.01
C GLY A 145 -20.99 -9.47 -13.33
N VAL A 146 -22.05 -9.15 -12.59
CA VAL A 146 -22.97 -10.12 -11.99
C VAL A 146 -24.37 -9.75 -12.43
N HIS A 147 -25.10 -10.75 -12.93
CA HIS A 147 -26.37 -10.58 -13.62
C HIS A 147 -27.41 -11.58 -13.13
N ASP A 148 -28.68 -11.15 -13.08
CA ASP A 148 -29.80 -12.07 -12.93
C ASP A 148 -29.96 -12.93 -14.19
N LEU A 149 -29.70 -14.23 -14.08
CA LEU A 149 -29.76 -15.15 -15.21
C LEU A 149 -31.17 -15.31 -15.77
N SER A 150 -32.21 -15.11 -14.96
CA SER A 150 -33.61 -15.22 -15.42
C SER A 150 -34.01 -14.10 -16.38
N SER A 151 -33.30 -12.97 -16.35
CA SER A 151 -33.55 -11.78 -17.16
C SER A 151 -32.87 -11.78 -18.53
N ILE A 152 -31.95 -12.72 -18.78
CA ILE A 152 -31.10 -12.78 -19.98
C ILE A 152 -31.26 -14.13 -20.71
N LYS A 153 -31.01 -14.16 -22.02
CA LYS A 153 -31.17 -15.39 -22.83
C LYS A 153 -29.88 -15.87 -23.50
N PRO A 154 -29.27 -16.98 -23.05
CA PRO A 154 -28.11 -17.57 -23.72
C PRO A 154 -28.46 -18.08 -25.15
N PRO A 155 -27.47 -18.31 -26.04
CA PRO A 155 -26.04 -18.10 -25.85
C PRO A 155 -25.63 -16.63 -25.82
N PHE A 156 -24.45 -16.36 -25.29
CA PHE A 156 -23.90 -15.00 -25.17
C PHE A 156 -22.83 -14.73 -26.22
N HIS A 157 -22.73 -13.48 -26.67
CA HIS A 157 -21.72 -13.03 -27.61
C HIS A 157 -21.02 -11.77 -27.09
N VAL A 158 -19.70 -11.72 -27.19
CA VAL A 158 -18.91 -10.52 -26.88
C VAL A 158 -18.48 -9.88 -28.17
N LYS A 159 -18.98 -8.67 -28.43
CA LYS A 159 -18.79 -7.95 -29.69
C LYS A 159 -17.99 -6.67 -29.45
N ALA A 160 -17.18 -6.26 -30.42
CA ALA A 160 -16.63 -4.91 -30.46
C ALA A 160 -17.63 -4.01 -31.19
N VAL A 161 -18.05 -2.90 -30.58
CA VAL A 161 -19.07 -2.01 -31.12
C VAL A 161 -18.61 -0.56 -31.15
N SER A 162 -19.21 0.24 -32.03
CA SER A 162 -18.93 1.68 -32.10
C SER A 162 -19.49 2.44 -30.88
N GLY A 163 -18.91 3.62 -30.61
CA GLY A 163 -19.40 4.53 -29.56
C GLY A 163 -20.86 5.00 -29.69
N ASN A 164 -21.49 4.81 -30.86
CA ASN A 164 -22.89 5.15 -31.12
C ASN A 164 -23.90 4.09 -30.65
N THR A 165 -23.44 2.89 -30.31
CA THR A 165 -24.29 1.79 -29.85
C THR A 165 -24.97 2.17 -28.54
N LYS A 166 -26.27 1.90 -28.41
CA LYS A 166 -27.10 2.32 -27.27
C LYS A 166 -27.64 1.14 -26.48
N PHE A 167 -27.71 1.31 -25.17
CA PHE A 167 -28.46 0.46 -24.25
C PHE A 167 -28.88 1.27 -23.02
N ILE A 168 -29.69 0.69 -22.15
CA ILE A 168 -30.09 1.33 -20.89
C ILE A 168 -29.09 0.88 -19.80
N PRO A 169 -28.15 1.74 -19.35
CA PRO A 169 -27.19 1.37 -18.32
C PRO A 169 -27.87 1.26 -16.95
N LEU A 170 -27.22 0.56 -16.02
CA LEU A 170 -27.68 0.39 -14.64
C LEU A 170 -28.03 1.74 -14.00
N ALA A 171 -29.12 1.77 -13.22
CA ALA A 171 -29.65 2.96 -12.56
C ALA A 171 -30.10 4.10 -13.49
N MET A 172 -30.32 3.82 -14.78
CA MET A 172 -30.95 4.73 -15.74
C MET A 172 -32.22 4.11 -16.33
N ASP A 173 -33.14 4.98 -16.76
CA ASP A 173 -34.40 4.57 -17.40
C ASP A 173 -34.39 4.72 -18.93
N GLU A 174 -33.49 5.57 -19.46
CA GLU A 174 -33.44 5.94 -20.87
C GLU A 174 -32.19 5.37 -21.57
N PRO A 175 -32.27 4.99 -22.86
CA PRO A 175 -31.12 4.50 -23.61
C PRO A 175 -30.04 5.56 -23.79
N MET A 176 -28.80 5.21 -23.44
CA MET A 176 -27.60 6.02 -23.65
C MET A 176 -26.66 5.33 -24.64
N SER A 177 -26.02 6.11 -25.50
CA SER A 177 -24.89 5.60 -26.30
C SER A 177 -23.64 5.39 -25.45
N ILE A 178 -22.74 4.52 -25.89
CA ILE A 178 -21.44 4.30 -25.22
C ILE A 178 -20.70 5.61 -24.97
N ASN A 179 -20.62 6.51 -25.97
CA ASN A 179 -19.99 7.82 -25.80
C ASN A 179 -20.69 8.66 -24.73
N GLN A 180 -22.02 8.68 -24.73
CA GLN A 180 -22.79 9.39 -23.70
C GLN A 180 -22.57 8.80 -22.30
N ILE A 181 -22.39 7.48 -22.19
CA ILE A 181 -22.07 6.81 -20.91
C ILE A 181 -20.70 7.29 -20.42
N LEU A 182 -19.67 7.24 -21.27
CA LEU A 182 -18.31 7.66 -20.90
C LEU A 182 -18.23 9.15 -20.51
N GLU A 183 -19.05 10.01 -21.11
CA GLU A 183 -19.04 11.45 -20.85
C GLU A 183 -19.94 11.88 -19.67
N ASN A 184 -21.08 11.20 -19.45
CA ASN A 184 -22.14 11.72 -18.57
C ASN A 184 -22.56 10.77 -17.45
N HIS A 185 -22.33 9.45 -17.59
CA HIS A 185 -22.70 8.50 -16.55
C HIS A 185 -21.63 8.52 -15.43
N PRO A 186 -21.98 8.56 -14.13
CA PRO A 186 -21.01 8.64 -13.03
C PRO A 186 -19.89 7.57 -13.13
N LYS A 187 -20.27 6.29 -13.24
CA LYS A 187 -19.29 5.19 -13.44
C LYS A 187 -18.56 5.26 -14.79
N GLY A 188 -19.18 5.89 -15.79
CA GLY A 188 -18.55 6.10 -17.10
C GLY A 188 -17.39 7.08 -16.97
N ILE A 189 -17.61 8.22 -16.33
CA ILE A 189 -16.60 9.24 -16.08
C ILE A 189 -15.44 8.68 -15.24
N ASP A 190 -15.76 7.96 -14.16
CA ASP A 190 -14.75 7.41 -13.24
C ASP A 190 -13.74 6.47 -13.96
N TYR A 191 -14.24 5.68 -14.92
CA TYR A 191 -13.46 4.62 -15.58
C TYR A 191 -13.19 4.86 -17.07
N ALA A 192 -13.59 6.00 -17.64
CA ALA A 192 -13.41 6.34 -19.06
C ALA A 192 -11.94 6.22 -19.50
N HIS A 193 -11.01 6.64 -18.62
CA HIS A 193 -9.57 6.59 -18.85
C HIS A 193 -9.03 5.18 -19.16
N LEU A 194 -9.75 4.12 -18.81
CA LEU A 194 -9.37 2.73 -19.15
C LEU A 194 -9.57 2.41 -20.64
N LEU A 195 -10.37 3.21 -21.34
CA LEU A 195 -10.74 3.05 -22.74
C LEU A 195 -10.18 4.19 -23.62
N ASP A 196 -9.27 5.02 -23.07
CA ASP A 196 -8.62 6.09 -23.83
C ASP A 196 -7.82 5.52 -25.00
N GLY A 197 -8.08 6.04 -26.20
CA GLY A 197 -7.40 5.66 -27.43
C GLY A 197 -8.00 4.49 -28.20
N PHE A 198 -9.17 3.97 -27.78
CA PHE A 198 -9.92 2.96 -28.54
C PHE A 198 -11.10 3.56 -29.32
N ASP A 199 -11.31 3.09 -30.55
CA ASP A 199 -12.44 3.47 -31.41
C ASP A 199 -13.63 2.50 -31.32
N LEU A 200 -13.38 1.30 -30.77
CA LEU A 200 -14.36 0.24 -30.57
C LEU A 200 -14.36 -0.20 -29.12
N PHE A 201 -15.52 -0.66 -28.66
CA PHE A 201 -15.80 -0.91 -27.25
C PHE A 201 -16.38 -2.32 -27.06
N PRO A 202 -15.95 -3.07 -26.02
CA PRO A 202 -16.48 -4.41 -25.79
C PRO A 202 -17.89 -4.32 -25.21
N VAL A 203 -18.83 -5.08 -25.76
CA VAL A 203 -20.14 -5.32 -25.14
C VAL A 203 -20.45 -6.80 -25.11
N ILE A 204 -21.13 -7.24 -24.06
CA ILE A 204 -21.69 -8.57 -23.99
C ILE A 204 -23.17 -8.48 -24.36
N VAL A 205 -23.63 -9.35 -25.24
CA VAL A 205 -25.02 -9.42 -25.69
C VAL A 205 -25.59 -10.82 -25.55
N ASP A 206 -26.90 -10.90 -25.37
CA ASP A 206 -27.66 -12.14 -25.33
C ASP A 206 -28.14 -12.56 -26.74
N SER A 207 -28.87 -13.67 -26.82
CA SER A 207 -29.45 -14.19 -28.07
C SER A 207 -30.53 -13.29 -28.70
N ASN A 208 -31.04 -12.29 -27.97
CA ASN A 208 -31.95 -11.27 -28.51
C ASN A 208 -31.20 -10.00 -28.95
N ASP A 209 -29.87 -10.02 -28.97
CA ASP A 209 -28.99 -8.85 -29.17
C ASP A 209 -29.17 -7.75 -28.11
N SER A 210 -29.69 -8.08 -26.91
CA SER A 210 -29.75 -7.16 -25.78
C SER A 210 -28.39 -7.04 -25.11
N ILE A 211 -27.90 -5.82 -24.88
CA ILE A 211 -26.60 -5.57 -24.24
C ILE A 211 -26.72 -5.74 -22.72
N LEU A 212 -26.16 -6.83 -22.20
CA LEU A 212 -26.11 -7.10 -20.76
C LEU A 212 -24.98 -6.35 -20.03
N SER A 213 -23.84 -6.12 -20.69
CA SER A 213 -22.74 -5.37 -20.08
C SER A 213 -21.91 -4.59 -21.11
N PHE A 214 -21.39 -3.44 -20.68
CA PHE A 214 -20.33 -2.69 -21.33
C PHE A 214 -19.08 -2.67 -20.43
N PRO A 215 -18.22 -3.70 -20.50
CA PRO A 215 -17.02 -3.75 -19.67
C PRO A 215 -15.95 -2.72 -20.07
N PRO A 216 -15.08 -2.26 -19.15
CA PRO A 216 -15.13 -2.46 -17.70
C PRO A 216 -16.06 -1.47 -16.96
N ILE A 217 -16.99 -0.83 -17.68
CA ILE A 217 -17.68 0.38 -17.21
C ILE A 217 -18.92 0.06 -16.40
N ILE A 218 -19.95 -0.53 -17.04
CA ILE A 218 -21.28 -0.64 -16.44
C ILE A 218 -22.11 -1.79 -17.05
N ASN A 219 -23.00 -2.35 -16.24
CA ASN A 219 -23.98 -3.35 -16.66
C ASN A 219 -25.28 -2.71 -17.19
N GLY A 220 -26.10 -3.49 -17.90
CA GLY A 220 -27.42 -3.08 -18.34
C GLY A 220 -28.46 -3.15 -17.22
N SER A 221 -29.41 -2.21 -17.19
CA SER A 221 -30.43 -2.11 -16.13
C SER A 221 -31.34 -3.34 -16.03
N HIS A 222 -31.66 -3.99 -17.14
CA HIS A 222 -32.51 -5.19 -17.16
C HIS A 222 -31.86 -6.42 -16.51
N THR A 223 -30.55 -6.40 -16.29
CA THR A 223 -29.79 -7.53 -15.71
C THR A 223 -29.53 -7.37 -14.21
N THR A 224 -30.11 -6.36 -13.60
CA THR A 224 -29.91 -6.00 -12.20
C THR A 224 -30.25 -7.18 -11.30
N VAL A 225 -29.34 -7.50 -10.38
CA VAL A 225 -29.59 -8.44 -9.29
C VAL A 225 -30.57 -7.80 -8.31
N GLY A 226 -31.66 -8.49 -8.03
CA GLY A 226 -32.68 -8.06 -7.07
C GLY A 226 -33.14 -9.20 -6.17
N ASP A 227 -34.21 -8.95 -5.42
CA ASP A 227 -34.64 -9.81 -4.33
C ASP A 227 -35.13 -11.19 -4.78
N GLU A 228 -35.59 -11.30 -6.03
CA GLU A 228 -36.05 -12.54 -6.65
C GLU A 228 -34.93 -13.33 -7.34
N THR A 229 -33.73 -12.75 -7.48
CA THR A 229 -32.62 -13.40 -8.18
C THR A 229 -32.15 -14.63 -7.40
N ARG A 230 -32.22 -15.80 -8.03
CA ARG A 230 -31.73 -17.09 -7.46
C ARG A 230 -30.68 -17.76 -8.34
N ASP A 231 -30.66 -17.39 -9.61
CA ASP A 231 -29.74 -17.89 -10.61
C ASP A 231 -28.92 -16.71 -11.13
N PHE A 232 -27.60 -16.86 -11.11
CA PHE A 232 -26.66 -15.79 -11.42
C PHE A 232 -25.82 -16.17 -12.64
N PHE A 233 -25.64 -15.20 -13.54
CA PHE A 233 -24.59 -15.24 -14.54
C PHE A 233 -23.49 -14.26 -14.14
N ILE A 234 -22.25 -14.73 -14.11
CA ILE A 234 -21.09 -13.93 -13.78
C ILE A 234 -20.23 -13.87 -15.03
N ASP A 235 -19.88 -12.67 -15.49
CA ASP A 235 -18.83 -12.47 -16.49
C ASP A 235 -17.62 -11.81 -15.83
N VAL A 236 -16.43 -12.19 -16.29
CA VAL A 236 -15.20 -11.50 -15.92
C VAL A 236 -14.37 -11.23 -17.15
N THR A 237 -14.10 -9.96 -17.40
CA THR A 237 -13.38 -9.49 -18.59
C THR A 237 -12.10 -8.76 -18.22
N GLY A 238 -11.07 -8.79 -19.06
CA GLY A 238 -9.81 -8.17 -18.72
C GLY A 238 -8.65 -8.44 -19.67
N TRP A 239 -7.45 -8.20 -19.14
CA TRP A 239 -6.16 -8.41 -19.82
C TRP A 239 -5.36 -9.55 -19.20
N ASP A 240 -5.65 -9.91 -17.95
CA ASP A 240 -4.87 -10.90 -17.20
C ASP A 240 -5.73 -12.12 -16.87
N LEU A 241 -5.43 -13.24 -17.51
CA LEU A 241 -6.20 -14.48 -17.38
C LEU A 241 -6.33 -14.93 -15.93
N ARG A 242 -5.22 -14.90 -15.18
CA ARG A 242 -5.19 -15.34 -13.79
C ARG A 242 -6.06 -14.46 -12.91
N SER A 243 -5.99 -13.14 -13.06
CA SER A 243 -6.84 -12.19 -12.33
C SER A 243 -8.32 -12.44 -12.65
N CYS A 244 -8.66 -12.63 -13.93
CA CYS A 244 -10.03 -12.93 -14.35
C CYS A 244 -10.52 -14.26 -13.77
N GLU A 245 -9.70 -15.32 -13.84
CA GLU A 245 -10.05 -16.65 -13.34
C GLU A 245 -10.24 -16.64 -11.81
N SER A 246 -9.31 -16.05 -11.06
CA SER A 246 -9.42 -15.93 -9.61
C SER A 246 -10.65 -15.10 -9.20
N SER A 247 -10.91 -13.96 -9.85
CA SER A 247 -12.11 -13.15 -9.58
C SER A 247 -13.41 -13.91 -9.86
N LEU A 248 -13.48 -14.65 -10.98
CA LEU A 248 -14.65 -15.47 -11.33
C LEU A 248 -14.90 -16.55 -10.27
N MET A 249 -13.85 -17.25 -9.86
CA MET A 249 -13.92 -18.32 -8.87
C MET A 249 -14.32 -17.81 -7.48
N LEU A 250 -13.84 -16.64 -7.06
CA LEU A 250 -14.16 -16.08 -5.75
C LEU A 250 -15.63 -15.66 -5.64
N ILE A 251 -16.18 -15.02 -6.66
CA ILE A 251 -17.62 -14.70 -6.71
C ILE A 251 -18.44 -15.99 -6.77
N ALA A 252 -18.06 -16.95 -7.62
CA ALA A 252 -18.75 -18.24 -7.68
C ALA A 252 -18.70 -19.00 -6.34
N SER A 253 -17.56 -18.97 -5.64
CA SER A 253 -17.39 -19.60 -4.33
C SER A 253 -18.29 -18.95 -3.28
N GLN A 254 -18.38 -17.61 -3.25
CA GLN A 254 -19.30 -16.89 -2.37
C GLN A 254 -20.74 -17.37 -2.55
N LEU A 255 -21.21 -17.43 -3.80
CA LEU A 255 -22.56 -17.89 -4.12
C LEU A 255 -22.79 -19.38 -3.78
N SER A 256 -21.77 -20.22 -3.90
CA SER A 256 -21.89 -21.65 -3.53
C SER A 256 -22.04 -21.88 -2.02
N GLU A 257 -21.43 -21.03 -1.18
CA GLU A 257 -21.59 -21.12 0.28
C GLU A 257 -23.06 -20.85 0.68
N ARG A 258 -23.77 -20.05 -0.12
CA ARG A 258 -25.22 -19.83 -0.05
C ARG A 258 -26.05 -20.95 -0.72
N GLY A 259 -25.43 -22.10 -1.01
CA GLY A 259 -26.09 -23.30 -1.55
C GLY A 259 -26.23 -23.33 -3.08
N GLY A 260 -25.65 -22.36 -3.79
CA GLY A 260 -25.64 -22.33 -5.24
C GLY A 260 -24.81 -23.45 -5.86
N ILE A 261 -25.26 -23.98 -6.99
CA ILE A 261 -24.54 -24.97 -7.79
C ILE A 261 -23.81 -24.25 -8.91
N ILE A 262 -22.49 -24.40 -8.98
CA ILE A 262 -21.65 -23.75 -9.98
C ILE A 262 -21.65 -24.57 -11.27
N GLU A 263 -22.11 -23.96 -12.36
CA GLU A 263 -22.11 -24.49 -13.71
C GLU A 263 -21.01 -23.82 -14.54
N SER A 264 -20.25 -24.63 -15.28
CA SER A 264 -19.26 -24.11 -16.23
C SER A 264 -19.94 -23.55 -17.49
N VAL A 265 -19.42 -22.45 -18.02
CA VAL A 265 -19.76 -21.87 -19.32
C VAL A 265 -18.70 -22.27 -20.35
N GLU A 266 -19.14 -22.74 -21.51
CA GLU A 266 -18.25 -23.00 -22.65
C GLU A 266 -17.89 -21.67 -23.32
N VAL A 267 -16.63 -21.25 -23.21
CA VAL A 267 -16.12 -20.00 -23.77
C VAL A 267 -15.32 -20.30 -25.03
N THR A 268 -15.73 -19.73 -26.15
CA THR A 268 -14.91 -19.64 -27.37
C THR A 268 -14.19 -18.29 -27.37
N SER A 269 -12.88 -18.29 -27.15
CA SER A 269 -12.05 -17.07 -27.06
C SER A 269 -11.84 -16.40 -28.42
N HIS A 270 -11.29 -15.18 -28.40
CA HIS A 270 -11.05 -14.35 -29.59
C HIS A 270 -10.12 -15.00 -30.64
N ASP A 271 -9.34 -16.01 -30.25
CA ASP A 271 -8.45 -16.80 -31.11
C ASP A 271 -9.02 -18.17 -31.51
N GLY A 272 -10.28 -18.46 -31.13
CA GLY A 272 -10.99 -19.69 -31.48
C GLY A 272 -10.74 -20.88 -30.55
N ASN A 273 -9.98 -20.70 -29.46
CA ASN A 273 -9.83 -21.75 -28.45
C ASN A 273 -11.12 -21.91 -27.64
N ILE A 274 -11.46 -23.16 -27.31
CA ILE A 274 -12.66 -23.50 -26.53
C ILE A 274 -12.22 -23.97 -25.14
N GLY A 275 -12.74 -23.34 -24.10
CA GLY A 275 -12.51 -23.70 -22.70
C GLY A 275 -13.81 -23.73 -21.90
N ASN A 276 -13.82 -24.44 -20.77
CA ASN A 276 -14.95 -24.44 -19.84
C ASN A 276 -14.51 -23.72 -18.56
N TYR A 277 -15.24 -22.68 -18.17
CA TYR A 277 -14.93 -21.84 -17.02
C TYR A 277 -16.11 -21.75 -16.05
N PRO A 278 -15.88 -21.68 -14.73
CA PRO A 278 -14.59 -21.74 -14.08
C PRO A 278 -14.00 -23.17 -14.14
N ASN A 279 -12.67 -23.27 -14.23
CA ASN A 279 -12.00 -24.55 -14.04
C ASN A 279 -11.91 -24.84 -12.54
N GLY A 280 -12.75 -25.75 -12.06
CA GLY A 280 -12.81 -26.10 -10.63
C GLY A 280 -11.59 -26.84 -10.09
N LYS A 281 -10.62 -27.23 -10.92
CA LYS A 281 -9.48 -28.05 -10.48
C LYS A 281 -8.40 -27.24 -9.78
N ALA A 282 -7.93 -27.75 -8.64
CA ALA A 282 -6.79 -27.27 -7.89
C ALA A 282 -5.53 -27.18 -8.76
N VAL A 283 -4.58 -26.36 -8.32
CA VAL A 283 -3.27 -26.24 -8.94
C VAL A 283 -2.29 -27.09 -8.15
N CYS A 284 -1.60 -28.00 -8.84
CA CYS A 284 -0.55 -28.79 -8.25
C CYS A 284 0.78 -28.01 -8.29
N HIS A 285 1.35 -27.81 -7.11
CA HIS A 285 2.62 -27.15 -6.90
C HIS A 285 3.67 -28.14 -6.41
N LYS A 286 4.92 -27.90 -6.82
CA LYS A 286 6.10 -28.64 -6.38
C LYS A 286 6.92 -27.73 -5.48
N LEU A 287 7.44 -28.26 -4.38
CA LEU A 287 8.27 -27.54 -3.41
C LEU A 287 9.51 -28.38 -3.07
N PRO A 288 10.71 -27.96 -3.45
CA PRO A 288 11.94 -28.62 -3.02
C PRO A 288 12.11 -28.59 -1.50
N CYS A 289 12.38 -29.73 -0.87
CA CYS A 289 12.58 -29.83 0.59
C CYS A 289 13.72 -28.94 1.08
N GLU A 290 14.77 -28.74 0.28
CA GLU A 290 15.91 -27.87 0.63
C GLU A 290 15.48 -26.42 0.86
N ILE A 291 14.53 -25.91 0.08
CA ILE A 291 14.01 -24.55 0.22
C ILE A 291 13.20 -24.43 1.52
N LEU A 292 12.32 -25.41 1.78
CA LEU A 292 11.51 -25.46 3.00
C LEU A 292 12.41 -25.54 4.25
N ASP A 293 13.28 -26.53 4.30
CA ASP A 293 14.17 -26.78 5.44
C ASP A 293 15.14 -25.61 5.67
N GLY A 294 15.65 -25.02 4.58
CA GLY A 294 16.60 -23.91 4.62
C GLY A 294 15.97 -22.60 5.13
N LEU A 295 14.73 -22.31 4.74
CA LEU A 295 14.02 -21.10 5.15
C LEU A 295 13.41 -21.22 6.54
N LEU A 296 12.79 -22.37 6.88
CA LEU A 296 12.22 -22.59 8.20
C LEU A 296 13.28 -22.92 9.26
N GLY A 297 14.49 -23.30 8.86
CA GLY A 297 15.58 -23.67 9.77
C GLY A 297 15.38 -25.01 10.46
N ARG A 298 14.33 -25.77 10.13
CA ARG A 298 14.04 -27.10 10.67
C ARG A 298 13.37 -27.99 9.62
N LYS A 299 13.47 -29.31 9.82
CA LYS A 299 12.80 -30.31 8.97
C LYS A 299 11.42 -30.65 9.51
N LEU A 300 10.39 -30.50 8.69
CA LEU A 300 9.02 -30.90 9.00
C LEU A 300 8.73 -32.33 8.54
N THR A 301 8.00 -33.08 9.35
CA THR A 301 7.44 -34.39 8.98
C THR A 301 6.31 -34.24 7.96
N ASP A 302 5.97 -35.31 7.25
CA ASP A 302 4.87 -35.31 6.27
C ASP A 302 3.53 -34.98 6.95
N ASP A 303 3.31 -35.46 8.17
CA ASP A 303 2.12 -35.17 8.96
C ASP A 303 2.03 -33.69 9.35
N GLU A 304 3.14 -33.08 9.81
CA GLU A 304 3.19 -31.64 10.11
C GLU A 304 2.89 -30.80 8.87
N ILE A 305 3.47 -31.14 7.71
CA ILE A 305 3.18 -30.43 6.45
C ILE A 305 1.71 -30.62 6.04
N SER A 306 1.20 -31.85 6.18
CA SER A 306 -0.19 -32.15 5.83
C SER A 306 -1.17 -31.35 6.69
N VAL A 307 -0.93 -31.25 8.00
CA VAL A 307 -1.76 -30.43 8.91
C VAL A 307 -1.63 -28.96 8.57
N ALA A 308 -0.42 -28.46 8.36
CA ALA A 308 -0.17 -27.06 8.06
C ALA A 308 -0.86 -26.62 6.75
N ILE A 309 -0.64 -27.36 5.66
CA ILE A 309 -1.24 -27.00 4.37
C ILE A 309 -2.76 -27.16 4.37
N ASN A 310 -3.29 -28.12 5.14
CA ASN A 310 -4.73 -28.30 5.31
C ASN A 310 -5.37 -27.06 5.96
N ARG A 311 -4.75 -26.52 7.02
CA ARG A 311 -5.23 -25.30 7.68
C ARG A 311 -5.30 -24.11 6.72
N MET A 312 -4.45 -24.09 5.71
CA MET A 312 -4.40 -23.05 4.68
C MET A 312 -5.27 -23.33 3.45
N GLY A 313 -6.13 -24.35 3.50
CA GLY A 313 -7.05 -24.70 2.42
C GLY A 313 -6.43 -25.50 1.27
N GLY A 314 -5.21 -26.01 1.45
CA GLY A 314 -4.51 -26.86 0.51
C GLY A 314 -4.42 -28.32 0.94
N LYS A 315 -3.80 -29.15 0.12
CA LYS A 315 -3.68 -30.60 0.36
C LYS A 315 -2.26 -31.10 0.09
N PHE A 316 -1.70 -31.83 1.05
CA PHE A 316 -0.45 -32.57 0.84
C PHE A 316 -0.73 -33.83 0.00
N ILE A 317 0.05 -34.02 -1.07
CA ILE A 317 -0.12 -35.15 -2.00
C ILE A 317 0.94 -36.22 -1.77
N SER A 318 2.22 -35.82 -1.79
CA SER A 318 3.33 -36.74 -1.58
C SER A 318 4.64 -36.00 -1.35
N ARG A 319 5.62 -36.72 -0.81
CA ARG A 319 7.03 -36.33 -0.77
C ARG A 319 7.87 -37.41 -1.43
N ASN A 320 8.49 -37.09 -2.57
CA ASN A 320 9.29 -38.03 -3.36
C ASN A 320 10.62 -37.37 -3.77
N GLU A 321 11.74 -38.09 -3.66
CA GLU A 321 13.06 -37.66 -4.16
C GLU A 321 13.51 -36.25 -3.73
N GLY A 322 13.09 -35.79 -2.53
CA GLY A 322 13.43 -34.45 -2.03
C GLY A 322 12.53 -33.32 -2.54
N GLU A 323 11.40 -33.65 -3.16
CA GLU A 323 10.36 -32.73 -3.61
C GLU A 323 9.02 -33.05 -2.93
N ILE A 324 8.31 -32.02 -2.48
CA ILE A 324 6.97 -32.09 -1.91
C ILE A 324 5.96 -31.63 -2.96
N SER A 325 4.87 -32.39 -3.12
CA SER A 325 3.77 -32.04 -4.01
C SER A 325 2.56 -31.61 -3.18
N LEU A 326 2.04 -30.41 -3.45
CA LEU A 326 0.90 -29.81 -2.76
C LEU A 326 -0.15 -29.40 -3.79
N GLU A 327 -1.43 -29.54 -3.46
CA GLU A 327 -2.53 -28.95 -4.22
C GLU A 327 -3.06 -27.73 -3.49
N MET A 328 -3.13 -26.59 -4.19
CA MET A 328 -3.68 -25.34 -3.67
C MET A 328 -4.87 -24.89 -4.51
N PRO A 329 -5.84 -24.16 -3.91
CA PRO A 329 -6.96 -23.65 -4.66
C PRO A 329 -6.54 -22.69 -5.78
N ARG A 330 -7.18 -22.79 -6.93
CA ARG A 330 -6.86 -21.98 -8.12
C ARG A 330 -7.12 -20.48 -7.94
N TRP A 331 -8.00 -20.11 -7.00
CA TRP A 331 -8.24 -18.71 -6.64
C TRP A 331 -7.15 -18.10 -5.74
N ARG A 332 -6.17 -18.89 -5.25
CA ARG A 332 -4.99 -18.38 -4.54
C ARG A 332 -4.04 -17.69 -5.52
N PHE A 333 -4.38 -16.44 -5.82
CA PHE A 333 -3.67 -15.59 -6.77
C PHE A 333 -2.25 -15.23 -6.31
N ASP A 334 -1.99 -15.31 -5.02
CA ASP A 334 -0.74 -14.99 -4.34
C ASP A 334 0.37 -16.04 -4.49
N ILE A 335 0.04 -17.29 -4.79
CA ILE A 335 1.04 -18.36 -4.87
C ILE A 335 1.75 -18.29 -6.23
N LEU A 336 2.94 -17.68 -6.27
CA LEU A 336 3.74 -17.45 -7.47
C LEU A 336 5.05 -18.25 -7.47
N HIS A 337 5.57 -18.55 -6.29
CA HIS A 337 6.90 -19.09 -6.07
C HIS A 337 6.90 -20.10 -4.92
N HIS A 338 7.96 -20.92 -4.83
CA HIS A 338 8.13 -21.88 -3.75
C HIS A 338 8.13 -21.24 -2.36
N VAL A 339 8.58 -19.99 -2.25
CA VAL A 339 8.61 -19.24 -0.98
C VAL A 339 7.21 -18.99 -0.45
N ASP A 340 6.23 -18.75 -1.33
CA ASP A 340 4.84 -18.54 -0.91
C ASP A 340 4.28 -19.84 -0.30
N LEU A 341 4.64 -21.02 -0.84
CA LEU A 341 4.26 -22.30 -0.23
C LEU A 341 4.95 -22.54 1.12
N VAL A 342 6.19 -22.05 1.28
CA VAL A 342 6.89 -22.11 2.57
C VAL A 342 6.18 -21.23 3.59
N GLU A 343 5.72 -20.03 3.19
CA GLU A 343 4.90 -19.16 4.02
C GLU A 343 3.59 -19.85 4.42
N GLU A 344 2.87 -20.48 3.49
CA GLU A 344 1.64 -21.23 3.80
C GLU A 344 1.89 -22.34 4.82
N ILE A 345 2.96 -23.12 4.67
CA ILE A 345 3.33 -24.15 5.64
C ILE A 345 3.68 -23.53 6.99
N ALA A 346 4.37 -22.39 7.00
CA ALA A 346 4.78 -21.74 8.23
C ALA A 346 3.59 -21.14 9.00
N ILE A 347 2.66 -20.48 8.32
CA ILE A 347 1.42 -19.95 8.90
C ILE A 347 0.54 -21.11 9.40
N GLY A 348 0.34 -22.13 8.56
CA GLY A 348 -0.45 -23.31 8.93
C GLY A 348 0.17 -24.11 10.07
N HIS A 349 1.50 -24.13 10.21
CA HIS A 349 2.19 -24.74 11.34
C HIS A 349 2.08 -23.89 12.61
N GLY A 350 2.13 -22.57 12.48
CA GLY A 350 2.19 -21.60 13.59
C GLY A 350 3.62 -21.11 13.79
N TYR A 351 3.84 -19.80 13.72
CA TYR A 351 5.18 -19.21 13.83
C TYR A 351 5.81 -19.44 15.20
N GLU A 352 5.00 -19.43 16.25
CA GLU A 352 5.36 -19.71 17.63
C GLU A 352 5.97 -21.11 17.81
N ASP A 353 5.60 -22.07 16.96
CA ASP A 353 5.99 -23.48 17.07
C ASP A 353 7.19 -23.85 16.16
N LEU A 354 7.76 -22.89 15.44
CA LEU A 354 8.96 -23.10 14.61
C LEU A 354 10.27 -23.18 15.43
N GLY A 355 10.29 -22.61 16.64
CA GLY A 355 11.45 -22.60 17.53
C GLY A 355 12.34 -21.36 17.37
N THR A 356 13.58 -21.45 17.85
CA THR A 356 14.56 -20.33 17.82
C THR A 356 15.93 -20.81 17.34
N ASP A 357 16.64 -19.99 16.59
CA ASP A 357 18.03 -20.21 16.17
C ASP A 357 18.85 -18.92 16.30
N VAL A 358 20.18 -19.03 16.28
CA VAL A 358 21.11 -17.89 16.33
C VAL A 358 21.95 -17.82 15.05
N PRO A 359 22.22 -16.61 14.50
CA PRO A 359 23.06 -16.47 13.32
C PRO A 359 24.46 -17.09 13.52
N LYS A 360 24.88 -17.97 12.59
CA LYS A 360 26.13 -18.74 12.68
C LYS A 360 27.40 -17.94 12.31
N ALA A 361 27.24 -16.74 11.77
CA ALA A 361 28.35 -15.89 11.32
C ALA A 361 28.31 -14.51 12.01
N PRO A 362 28.73 -14.40 13.29
CA PRO A 362 28.81 -13.12 13.97
C PRO A 362 29.90 -12.26 13.31
N MET A 363 29.54 -11.07 12.85
CA MET A 363 30.50 -10.07 12.36
C MET A 363 30.80 -9.04 13.45
N THR A 364 32.06 -8.62 13.54
CA THR A 364 32.45 -7.49 14.41
C THR A 364 32.00 -6.18 13.77
N SER A 365 31.40 -5.28 14.55
CA SER A 365 31.00 -3.96 14.07
C SER A 365 32.22 -3.06 13.83
N ILE A 366 32.14 -2.22 12.80
CA ILE A 366 33.13 -1.17 12.51
C ILE A 366 32.45 0.17 12.82
N ALA A 367 33.11 1.02 13.60
CA ALA A 367 32.61 2.35 13.90
C ALA A 367 32.59 3.24 12.64
N ARG A 368 31.65 4.18 12.59
CA ARG A 368 31.63 5.19 11.51
C ARG A 368 32.83 6.12 11.62
N SER A 369 33.37 6.53 10.47
CA SER A 369 34.50 7.47 10.40
C SER A 369 34.18 8.84 11.03
N ASP A 370 32.94 9.31 10.88
CA ASP A 370 32.46 10.61 11.39
C ASP A 370 31.96 10.57 12.84
N GLY A 371 32.01 9.40 13.50
CA GLY A 371 31.35 9.17 14.79
C GLY A 371 31.93 10.03 15.93
N ASN A 372 33.25 10.18 15.96
CA ASN A 372 33.96 10.99 16.96
C ASN A 372 33.61 12.48 16.80
N LEU A 373 33.66 13.01 15.58
CA LEU A 373 33.33 14.41 15.28
C LEU A 373 31.89 14.74 15.70
N ARG A 374 30.91 13.91 15.28
CA ARG A 374 29.49 14.12 15.64
C ARG A 374 29.27 14.09 17.15
N ARG A 375 29.94 13.18 17.87
CA ARG A 375 29.85 13.12 19.34
C ARG A 375 30.35 14.42 19.96
N ARG A 376 31.52 14.91 19.53
CA ARG A 376 32.11 16.16 20.04
C ARG A 376 31.25 17.38 19.75
N ILE A 377 30.61 17.44 18.58
CA ILE A 377 29.64 18.51 18.26
C ILE A 377 28.48 18.50 19.25
N ARG A 378 27.87 17.34 19.49
CA ARG A 378 26.76 17.22 20.45
C ARG A 378 27.20 17.58 21.86
N ASP A 379 28.33 17.05 22.32
CA ASP A 379 28.87 17.29 23.66
C ASP A 379 29.19 18.78 23.86
N SER A 380 29.77 19.44 22.85
CA SER A 380 30.06 20.88 22.91
C SER A 380 28.78 21.73 22.95
N MET A 381 27.81 21.46 22.06
CA MET A 381 26.55 22.21 22.04
C MET A 381 25.76 22.02 23.34
N GLN A 382 25.71 20.81 23.89
CA GLN A 382 25.09 20.54 25.19
C GLN A 382 25.86 21.20 26.34
N GLY A 383 27.20 21.18 26.31
CA GLY A 383 28.04 21.85 27.29
C GLY A 383 27.87 23.37 27.30
N LEU A 384 27.50 23.95 26.15
CA LEU A 384 27.12 25.37 26.01
C LEU A 384 25.67 25.65 26.45
N GLY A 385 24.92 24.65 26.91
CA GLY A 385 23.55 24.77 27.39
C GLY A 385 22.48 24.78 26.29
N LEU A 386 22.80 24.35 25.07
CA LEU A 386 21.85 24.29 23.97
C LEU A 386 21.11 22.96 23.95
N MET A 387 19.81 23.02 23.69
CA MET A 387 18.95 21.84 23.53
C MET A 387 18.98 21.36 22.08
N GLN A 388 19.24 20.07 21.88
CA GLN A 388 19.18 19.47 20.54
C GLN A 388 17.73 19.36 20.09
N ILE A 389 17.46 19.75 18.85
CA ILE A 389 16.17 19.55 18.18
C ILE A 389 16.38 18.81 16.86
N GLN A 390 15.27 18.35 16.27
CA GLN A 390 15.24 17.81 14.91
C GLN A 390 14.06 18.44 14.16
N SER A 391 14.35 19.26 13.15
CA SER A 391 13.32 19.86 12.30
C SER A 391 13.07 19.03 11.03
N LEU A 392 11.95 19.30 10.34
CA LEU A 392 11.64 18.64 9.07
C LEU A 392 12.70 18.97 8.01
N THR A 393 13.02 17.99 7.16
CA THR A 393 13.90 18.21 6.00
C THR A 393 13.16 18.90 4.85
N LEU A 394 11.83 18.84 4.83
CA LEU A 394 10.98 19.54 3.88
C LEU A 394 10.88 21.02 4.24
N SER A 395 10.92 21.89 3.24
CA SER A 395 10.80 23.34 3.40
C SER A 395 10.26 23.99 2.12
N ASN A 396 10.35 25.30 2.01
CA ASN A 396 9.89 26.10 0.88
C ASN A 396 10.91 27.20 0.52
N ASP A 397 10.76 27.82 -0.64
CA ASP A 397 11.68 28.85 -1.14
C ASP A 397 11.73 30.09 -0.25
N ASP A 398 10.60 30.47 0.36
CA ASP A 398 10.54 31.66 1.21
C ASP A 398 11.40 31.48 2.46
N ASP A 399 11.23 30.37 3.17
CA ASP A 399 11.99 30.06 4.37
C ASP A 399 13.47 29.83 4.07
N GLN A 400 13.81 29.10 3.01
CA GLN A 400 15.22 28.76 2.73
C GLN A 400 16.01 29.93 2.14
N PHE A 401 15.38 30.77 1.31
CA PHE A 401 16.09 31.73 0.47
C PHE A 401 15.57 33.16 0.63
N ASN A 402 14.26 33.41 0.45
CA ASN A 402 13.77 34.78 0.36
C ASN A 402 13.83 35.52 1.71
N PHE A 403 13.29 34.94 2.78
CA PHE A 403 13.33 35.53 4.12
C PHE A 403 14.74 35.53 4.68
N MET A 404 15.49 34.45 4.44
CA MET A 404 16.83 34.27 5.00
C MET A 404 17.93 34.99 4.22
N ARG A 405 17.62 35.49 3.01
CA ARG A 405 18.57 36.12 2.09
C ARG A 405 19.76 35.21 1.75
N PHE A 406 19.56 33.91 1.83
CA PHE A 406 20.54 32.94 1.35
C PHE A 406 20.39 32.75 -0.15
N GLN A 407 21.52 32.58 -0.82
CA GLN A 407 21.51 32.10 -2.20
C GLN A 407 21.43 30.58 -2.20
N PRO A 408 20.71 29.98 -3.17
CA PRO A 408 20.79 28.55 -3.41
C PRO A 408 22.24 28.12 -3.64
N VAL A 409 22.66 27.07 -2.94
CA VAL A 409 23.92 26.37 -3.19
C VAL A 409 23.61 25.26 -4.16
N GLY A 410 23.97 25.50 -5.42
CA GLY A 410 23.71 24.53 -6.48
C GLY A 410 22.23 24.39 -6.84
N GLU A 411 21.87 23.26 -7.44
CA GLU A 411 20.49 22.95 -7.81
C GLU A 411 19.64 22.60 -6.58
N VAL A 412 18.40 23.11 -6.57
CA VAL A 412 17.43 22.91 -5.50
C VAL A 412 16.61 21.65 -5.78
N THR A 413 16.60 20.71 -4.82
CA THR A 413 15.78 19.50 -4.91
C THR A 413 14.32 19.79 -4.58
N ARG A 414 13.43 19.68 -5.58
CA ARG A 414 12.00 20.00 -5.47
C ARG A 414 11.13 18.74 -5.47
N ILE A 415 9.99 18.82 -4.79
CA ILE A 415 8.97 17.76 -4.80
C ILE A 415 8.07 17.94 -6.02
N THR A 416 7.85 16.88 -6.81
CA THR A 416 7.04 16.95 -8.04
C THR A 416 5.56 17.28 -7.77
N ASN A 417 4.97 16.64 -6.77
CA ASN A 417 3.56 16.79 -6.39
C ASN A 417 3.46 17.07 -4.88
N PRO A 418 3.84 18.27 -4.41
CA PRO A 418 3.81 18.61 -3.00
C PRO A 418 2.37 18.68 -2.48
N ILE A 419 2.12 18.12 -1.30
CA ILE A 419 0.78 18.13 -0.66
C ILE A 419 0.46 19.54 -0.12
N THR A 420 1.48 20.28 0.35
CA THR A 420 1.32 21.63 0.93
C THR A 420 2.35 22.59 0.35
N ILE A 421 2.03 23.90 0.40
CA ILE A 421 2.95 24.96 -0.03
C ILE A 421 4.20 25.09 0.87
N ASP A 422 4.10 24.63 2.11
CA ASP A 422 5.20 24.69 3.08
C ASP A 422 6.29 23.64 2.81
N HIS A 423 5.97 22.61 2.03
CA HIS A 423 6.82 21.44 1.79
C HIS A 423 7.00 21.20 0.29
N THR A 424 7.63 22.15 -0.39
CA THR A 424 7.83 22.14 -1.85
C THR A 424 9.25 21.73 -2.26
N LEU A 425 10.22 21.77 -1.33
CA LEU A 425 11.62 21.43 -1.57
C LEU A 425 12.28 20.74 -0.36
N LEU A 426 13.49 20.22 -0.55
CA LEU A 426 14.37 19.78 0.53
C LEU A 426 15.28 20.95 0.97
N ARG A 427 15.40 21.16 2.28
CA ARG A 427 16.16 22.27 2.87
C ARG A 427 17.64 22.25 2.48
N GLN A 428 18.21 23.43 2.25
CA GLN A 428 19.66 23.63 2.02
C GLN A 428 20.39 24.17 3.26
N TYR A 429 19.64 24.67 4.24
CA TYR A 429 20.11 25.27 5.47
C TYR A 429 19.28 24.76 6.67
N LEU A 430 19.90 24.71 7.85
CA LEU A 430 19.23 24.30 9.09
C LEU A 430 18.60 25.48 9.85
N THR A 431 19.22 26.65 9.73
CA THR A 431 18.77 27.87 10.42
C THR A 431 17.28 28.22 10.23
N PRO A 432 16.66 28.06 9.04
CA PRO A 432 15.23 28.36 8.86
C PRO A 432 14.32 27.49 9.74
N GLY A 433 14.62 26.19 9.86
CA GLY A 433 13.88 25.26 10.72
C GLY A 433 13.99 25.62 12.20
N LEU A 434 15.17 26.10 12.62
CA LEU A 434 15.39 26.60 13.99
C LEU A 434 14.58 27.88 14.27
N LEU A 435 14.48 28.81 13.30
CA LEU A 435 13.65 30.01 13.45
C LEU A 435 12.16 29.66 13.54
N ARG A 436 11.66 28.76 12.69
CA ARG A 436 10.28 28.27 12.78
C ARG A 436 9.99 27.62 14.14
N LEU A 437 10.94 26.83 14.67
CA LEU A 437 10.80 26.24 16.00
C LEU A 437 10.71 27.31 17.09
N LEU A 438 11.60 28.31 17.08
CA LEU A 438 11.56 29.42 18.04
C LEU A 438 10.26 30.22 17.93
N SER A 439 9.76 30.43 16.72
CA SER A 439 8.50 31.15 16.46
C SER A 439 7.31 30.46 17.12
N THR A 440 7.17 29.15 16.91
CA THR A 440 6.12 28.35 17.56
C THR A 440 6.26 28.33 19.10
N ASN A 441 7.48 28.48 19.62
CA ASN A 441 7.78 28.43 21.05
C ASN A 441 7.96 29.80 21.71
N GLN A 442 7.55 30.90 21.06
CA GLN A 442 7.73 32.26 21.58
C GLN A 442 7.10 32.53 22.96
N HIS A 443 6.14 31.69 23.39
CA HIS A 443 5.44 31.77 24.67
C HIS A 443 6.26 31.20 25.85
N HIS A 444 7.35 30.47 25.59
CA HIS A 444 8.25 29.97 26.62
C HIS A 444 9.27 31.02 27.09
N ASN A 445 9.76 30.85 28.33
CA ASN A 445 10.70 31.77 28.94
C ASN A 445 12.03 31.85 28.18
N LEU A 446 12.59 33.06 28.13
CA LEU A 446 13.95 33.30 27.63
C LEU A 446 14.98 33.02 28.75
N PRO A 447 16.24 32.67 28.40
CA PRO A 447 16.74 32.45 27.04
C PRO A 447 16.26 31.10 26.46
N GLN A 448 15.99 31.08 25.16
CA GLN A 448 15.75 29.84 24.41
C GLN A 448 16.98 29.54 23.55
N SER A 449 17.62 28.40 23.77
CA SER A 449 18.88 28.03 23.10
C SER A 449 18.76 26.64 22.50
N VAL A 450 18.74 26.55 21.16
CA VAL A 450 18.52 25.32 20.42
C VAL A 450 19.61 25.09 19.38
N TYR A 451 19.90 23.83 19.09
CA TYR A 451 20.78 23.46 17.99
C TYR A 451 20.27 22.22 17.25
N GLU A 452 20.67 22.08 16.00
CA GLU A 452 20.42 20.89 15.20
C GLU A 452 21.72 20.47 14.52
N LEU A 453 22.03 19.17 14.60
CA LEU A 453 22.99 18.48 13.75
C LEU A 453 22.17 17.60 12.82
N GLY A 454 22.07 17.98 11.54
CA GLY A 454 21.11 17.38 10.63
C GLY A 454 21.53 17.49 9.17
N THR A 455 20.80 16.75 8.34
CA THR A 455 21.05 16.66 6.91
C THR A 455 20.33 17.78 6.16
N VAL A 456 21.01 18.33 5.17
CA VAL A 456 20.51 19.24 4.14
C VAL A 456 20.80 18.63 2.77
N VAL A 457 20.12 19.09 1.72
CA VAL A 457 20.32 18.57 0.36
C VAL A 457 20.78 19.69 -0.57
N ARG A 458 21.95 19.54 -1.17
CA ARG A 458 22.54 20.52 -2.10
C ARG A 458 23.01 19.78 -3.35
N ASP A 459 22.70 20.29 -4.54
CA ASP A 459 23.00 19.60 -5.81
C ASP A 459 22.50 18.14 -5.82
N HIS A 460 21.30 17.91 -5.27
CA HIS A 460 20.69 16.58 -5.11
C HIS A 460 21.46 15.59 -4.21
N GLU A 461 22.49 16.05 -3.50
CA GLU A 461 23.29 15.24 -2.58
C GLU A 461 23.04 15.60 -1.12
N ASN A 462 23.01 14.58 -0.27
CA ASN A 462 22.90 14.73 1.18
C ASN A 462 24.22 15.26 1.75
N CYS A 463 24.13 16.37 2.48
CA CYS A 463 25.23 16.99 3.20
C CYS A 463 24.81 17.21 4.65
N ASP A 464 25.72 17.04 5.60
CA ASP A 464 25.40 17.33 7.00
C ASP A 464 25.91 18.70 7.43
N ARG A 465 25.11 19.36 8.27
CA ARG A 465 25.42 20.66 8.85
C ARG A 465 25.09 20.65 10.33
N VAL A 466 25.67 21.61 11.04
CA VAL A 466 25.27 21.93 12.42
C VAL A 466 24.92 23.40 12.48
N ALA A 467 23.76 23.71 13.05
CA ALA A 467 23.35 25.08 13.29
C ALA A 467 22.83 25.24 14.72
N PHE A 468 22.93 26.46 15.25
CA PHE A 468 22.31 26.79 16.52
C PHE A 468 21.77 28.22 16.52
N LEU A 469 20.72 28.44 17.31
CA LEU A 469 20.14 29.74 17.58
C LEU A 469 19.91 29.93 19.08
N VAL A 470 20.17 31.15 19.55
CA VAL A 470 19.93 31.59 20.92
C VAL A 470 19.09 32.86 20.87
N ALA A 471 17.85 32.78 21.34
CA ALA A 471 16.99 33.93 21.59
C ALA A 471 17.19 34.39 23.04
N GLU A 472 17.78 35.58 23.23
CA GLU A 472 18.10 36.12 24.56
C GLU A 472 18.02 37.65 24.58
N ARG A 473 17.64 38.25 25.73
CA ARG A 473 17.53 39.72 25.86
C ARG A 473 18.88 40.42 25.92
N SER A 474 19.94 39.68 26.25
CA SER A 474 21.29 40.19 26.50
C SER A 474 22.32 39.19 25.99
N GLY A 475 23.34 39.64 25.27
CA GLY A 475 24.44 38.78 24.79
C GLY A 475 25.13 39.39 23.57
N GLY A 476 24.35 39.70 22.54
CA GLY A 476 24.81 40.32 21.29
C GLY A 476 25.95 39.55 20.61
N PHE A 477 26.65 40.20 19.68
CA PHE A 477 27.74 39.59 18.91
C PHE A 477 28.85 38.95 19.76
N ALA A 478 29.17 39.53 20.92
CA ALA A 478 30.23 39.02 21.81
C ALA A 478 29.88 37.63 22.38
N ALA A 479 28.61 37.40 22.72
CA ALA A 479 28.17 36.12 23.28
C ALA A 479 28.21 35.01 22.23
N VAL A 480 27.68 35.23 21.01
CA VAL A 480 27.75 34.25 19.92
C VAL A 480 29.19 33.98 19.49
N ARG A 481 30.05 35.02 19.46
CA ARG A 481 31.49 34.83 19.22
C ARG A 481 32.10 33.92 20.28
N GLY A 482 31.82 34.14 21.56
CA GLY A 482 32.31 33.30 22.65
C GLY A 482 31.87 31.83 22.52
N ARG A 483 30.59 31.60 22.16
CA ARG A 483 30.05 30.24 21.90
C ARG A 483 30.77 29.56 20.73
N VAL A 484 31.01 30.29 19.63
CA VAL A 484 31.76 29.76 18.47
C VAL A 484 33.21 29.46 18.82
N GLN A 485 33.89 30.31 19.60
CA GLN A 485 35.27 30.05 20.03
C GLN A 485 35.37 28.83 20.95
N ALA A 486 34.40 28.63 21.84
CA ALA A 486 34.29 27.42 22.65
C ALA A 486 34.03 26.18 21.79
N PHE A 487 33.08 26.27 20.84
CA PHE A 487 32.78 25.20 19.90
C PHE A 487 34.01 24.76 19.09
N MET A 488 34.76 25.70 18.49
CA MET A 488 35.97 25.39 17.73
C MET A 488 37.05 24.73 18.59
N ARG A 489 37.22 25.20 19.84
CA ARG A 489 38.16 24.61 20.80
C ARG A 489 37.76 23.18 21.18
N ASP A 490 36.48 22.92 21.43
CA ASP A 490 35.98 21.59 21.78
C ASP A 490 36.10 20.63 20.58
N LEU A 491 35.98 21.16 19.36
CA LEU A 491 36.35 20.48 18.11
C LEU A 491 37.87 20.36 17.88
N GLY A 492 38.71 20.88 18.77
CA GLY A 492 40.16 20.66 18.75
C GLY A 492 40.89 21.56 17.76
N SER A 493 40.22 22.57 17.23
CA SER A 493 40.77 23.55 16.31
C SER A 493 41.12 24.83 17.07
N ASN A 494 42.41 25.05 17.31
CA ASN A 494 42.92 26.30 17.90
C ASN A 494 43.34 27.33 16.83
N ASP A 495 43.67 26.86 15.63
CA ASP A 495 44.17 27.68 14.52
C ASP A 495 43.06 27.94 13.50
N TYR A 496 42.21 28.93 13.78
CA TYR A 496 41.15 29.38 12.88
C TYR A 496 41.15 30.90 12.74
N VAL A 497 40.64 31.37 11.60
CA VAL A 497 40.51 32.80 11.29
C VAL A 497 39.03 33.17 11.31
N ILE A 498 38.70 34.23 12.07
CA ILE A 498 37.39 34.86 12.05
C ILE A 498 37.52 36.17 11.29
N GLU A 499 36.80 36.30 10.17
CA GLU A 499 36.79 37.50 9.32
C GLU A 499 35.36 38.04 9.20
N LYS A 500 35.24 39.35 8.93
CA LYS A 500 33.93 39.96 8.64
C LYS A 500 33.26 39.24 7.47
N LEU A 501 31.99 38.88 7.63
CA LEU A 501 31.16 38.42 6.52
C LEU A 501 30.63 39.65 5.74
N PRO A 502 30.59 39.62 4.40
CA PRO A 502 29.96 40.68 3.60
C PRO A 502 28.54 41.02 4.09
N ASP A 503 28.21 42.31 4.09
CA ASP A 503 26.88 42.75 4.50
C ASP A 503 25.84 42.28 3.47
N GLY A 504 24.67 41.83 3.94
CA GLY A 504 23.59 41.31 3.08
C GLY A 504 23.71 39.83 2.73
N GLU A 505 24.74 39.12 3.19
CA GLU A 505 24.86 37.67 3.03
C GLU A 505 24.14 36.93 4.16
N GLY A 506 23.05 36.23 3.85
CA GLY A 506 22.30 35.43 4.81
C GLY A 506 21.46 36.23 5.81
N PRO A 507 21.02 35.61 6.92
CA PRO A 507 20.03 36.18 7.82
C PRO A 507 20.62 37.22 8.77
N TRP A 508 21.89 37.58 8.60
CA TRP A 508 22.65 38.29 9.61
C TRP A 508 22.51 39.81 9.53
N LEU A 509 22.61 40.47 10.68
CA LEU A 509 22.63 41.92 10.83
C LEU A 509 23.97 42.50 10.31
N ALA A 510 23.89 43.55 9.48
CA ALA A 510 25.06 44.21 8.89
C ALA A 510 26.09 44.64 9.94
N GLY A 511 27.37 44.33 9.70
CA GLY A 511 28.46 44.57 10.64
C GLY A 511 28.46 43.71 11.93
N ARG A 512 27.50 42.79 12.09
CA ARG A 512 27.34 41.91 13.25
C ARG A 512 27.37 40.43 12.87
N SER A 513 28.21 40.10 11.88
CA SER A 513 28.38 38.75 11.35
C SER A 513 29.84 38.47 10.97
N ALA A 514 30.22 37.19 11.03
CA ALA A 514 31.55 36.75 10.67
C ALA A 514 31.54 35.35 10.05
N LYS A 515 32.51 35.12 9.16
CA LYS A 515 32.84 33.78 8.65
C LYS A 515 34.00 33.18 9.44
N VAL A 516 33.99 31.86 9.59
CA VAL A 516 35.05 31.08 10.22
C VAL A 516 35.75 30.24 9.14
N SER A 517 37.08 30.31 9.12
CA SER A 517 37.89 29.48 8.22
C SER A 517 38.98 28.75 9.00
N VAL A 518 39.23 27.49 8.65
CA VAL A 518 40.28 26.63 9.22
C VAL A 518 41.17 26.19 8.06
N ALA A 519 42.49 26.39 8.18
CA ALA A 519 43.45 26.12 7.10
C ALA A 519 43.08 26.75 5.73
N GLY A 520 42.43 27.92 5.74
CA GLY A 520 41.95 28.61 4.54
C GLY A 520 40.62 28.10 3.98
N LEU A 521 40.06 27.01 4.50
CA LEU A 521 38.73 26.49 4.12
C LEU A 521 37.63 27.14 4.96
N HIS A 522 36.60 27.67 4.30
CA HIS A 522 35.41 28.20 4.99
C HIS A 522 34.59 27.06 5.59
N VAL A 523 34.45 27.03 6.92
CA VAL A 523 33.74 25.97 7.64
C VAL A 523 32.33 26.37 8.10
N GLY A 524 32.06 27.67 8.21
CA GLY A 524 30.74 28.18 8.61
C GLY A 524 30.72 29.67 8.91
N CYS A 525 29.57 30.17 9.33
CA CYS A 525 29.36 31.57 9.67
C CYS A 525 28.48 31.72 10.92
N PHE A 526 28.56 32.89 11.55
CA PHE A 526 27.76 33.21 12.73
C PHE A 526 27.49 34.71 12.82
N GLY A 527 26.47 35.08 13.58
CA GLY A 527 26.12 36.49 13.77
C GLY A 527 24.87 36.71 14.60
N GLU A 528 24.48 37.98 14.71
CA GLU A 528 23.16 38.40 15.17
C GLU A 528 22.19 38.33 13.98
N ILE A 529 20.97 37.79 14.17
CA ILE A 529 19.93 37.76 13.14
C ILE A 529 19.41 39.18 12.94
N ASP A 530 19.26 39.58 11.67
CA ASP A 530 18.69 40.86 11.28
C ASP A 530 17.23 40.95 11.75
N PRO A 531 16.81 42.03 12.44
CA PRO A 531 15.43 42.20 12.87
C PRO A 531 14.38 42.03 11.77
N PHE A 532 14.70 42.42 10.52
CA PHE A 532 13.80 42.20 9.38
C PHE A 532 13.57 40.72 9.13
N VAL A 533 14.63 39.91 9.17
CA VAL A 533 14.53 38.46 8.99
C VAL A 533 13.77 37.82 10.15
N ALA A 534 14.06 38.22 11.39
CA ALA A 534 13.33 37.74 12.55
C ALA A 534 11.82 38.05 12.46
N GLU A 535 11.45 39.23 11.97
CA GLU A 535 10.06 39.64 11.76
C GLU A 535 9.34 38.77 10.71
N CYS A 536 10.02 38.34 9.63
CA CYS A 536 9.46 37.38 8.67
C CYS A 536 9.07 36.02 9.29
N PHE A 537 9.65 35.67 10.44
CA PHE A 537 9.33 34.48 11.22
C PHE A 537 8.52 34.80 12.49
N ASP A 538 7.93 36.00 12.59
CA ASP A 538 7.14 36.47 13.75
C ASP A 538 7.92 36.54 15.07
N LEU A 539 9.24 36.70 15.02
CA LEU A 539 10.13 36.77 16.19
C LEU A 539 10.52 38.20 16.52
N LYS A 540 10.32 38.59 17.79
CA LYS A 540 10.56 39.97 18.29
C LYS A 540 11.75 40.09 19.25
N VAL A 541 12.36 38.97 19.61
CA VAL A 541 13.47 38.89 20.57
C VAL A 541 14.78 38.89 19.78
N PRO A 542 15.86 39.54 20.27
CA PRO A 542 17.17 39.41 19.65
C PRO A 542 17.62 37.94 19.60
N ILE A 543 18.06 37.50 18.42
CA ILE A 543 18.53 36.14 18.16
C ILE A 543 19.96 36.21 17.64
N SER A 544 20.81 35.31 18.12
CA SER A 544 22.14 35.11 17.58
C SER A 544 22.37 33.62 17.32
N GLY A 545 23.25 33.29 16.39
CA GLY A 545 23.43 31.90 16.01
C GLY A 545 24.56 31.67 15.04
N ALA A 546 24.71 30.42 14.62
CA ALA A 546 25.73 30.00 13.69
C ALA A 546 25.26 28.80 12.85
N GLU A 547 25.88 28.61 11.69
CA GLU A 547 25.71 27.41 10.89
C GLU A 547 27.04 26.99 10.25
N PHE A 548 27.41 25.71 10.39
CA PHE A 548 28.66 25.11 9.93
C PHE A 548 28.41 23.88 9.06
N SER A 549 29.29 23.66 8.08
CA SER A 549 29.33 22.44 7.27
C SER A 549 30.09 21.35 8.00
N LEU A 550 29.48 20.17 8.15
CA LEU A 550 30.12 19.04 8.80
C LEU A 550 31.28 18.50 7.94
N THR A 551 31.08 18.39 6.63
CA THR A 551 32.11 17.96 5.67
C THR A 551 33.34 18.85 5.70
N ASN A 552 33.16 20.18 5.74
CA ASN A 552 34.29 21.10 5.78
C ASN A 552 34.99 21.06 7.14
N LEU A 553 34.25 20.88 8.24
CA LEU A 553 34.84 20.67 9.57
C LEU A 553 35.66 19.37 9.62
N GLU A 554 35.14 18.27 9.10
CA GLU A 554 35.84 16.97 9.03
C GLU A 554 37.11 17.05 8.18
N THR A 555 37.05 17.79 7.06
CA THR A 555 38.21 17.97 6.18
C THR A 555 39.28 18.85 6.82
N ALA A 556 38.88 19.91 7.54
CA ALA A 556 39.82 20.92 8.02
C ALA A 556 40.34 20.66 9.44
N ILE A 557 39.66 19.84 10.23
CA ILE A 557 39.99 19.57 11.63
C ILE A 557 40.38 18.10 11.77
N SER A 558 41.64 17.84 12.12
CA SER A 558 42.09 16.49 12.41
C SER A 558 41.35 15.91 13.63
N ASP A 559 40.93 14.65 13.53
CA ASP A 559 40.39 13.93 14.69
C ASP A 559 41.54 13.78 15.72
N PRO A 560 41.41 14.32 16.94
CA PRO A 560 42.44 14.20 17.96
C PRO A 560 42.53 12.81 18.60
N VAL A 561 41.68 11.86 18.18
CA VAL A 561 41.59 10.48 18.70
C VAL A 561 42.32 9.50 17.79
#